data_AF-A0A535ZQV6-F1
#
_entry.id   AF-A0A535ZQV6-F1
#
_cell.length_a   1.000
_cell.length_b   1.000
_cell.length_c   1.000
_cell.angle_alpha   90.00
_cell.angle_beta   90.00
_cell.angle_gamma   90.00
#
_symmetry.space_group_name_H-M   'P 1'
#
loop_
_entity.id
_entity.type
_entity.pdbx_description
1 polymer ?
#
loop_
_entity_poly.entity_id
_entity_poly.type
_entity_poly.pdbx_seq_one_letter_code
_entity_poly.pdbx_strand_id
1 'polypeptide(L)'
;RTGEAQVVVAGGNENMSIQPYLLPRAQVGWRLGEAALIDGTLSLVTDPFGRYQMGATAEKVADRYGVSRQAQDAFAAESQRRAAAAIAQGRFKDQIVPIAIPQKKGEPIVAQIDEHPRPATTVESLGRLKPAFREGGSVTAGNSSGINDAGAAVVVMTRAKAAELGVNPQLEWVADAVAGIAPEIMGVAPIFAVQNLLKKVGMTINDVDLMELNEAFAAQAVAVIRELEIDPEKVNPNGGAIALGHPVGATGAILTVKLAYELKRRQAEWGIVTMCIGGGQGIATLFRNLN
;
A
#
# COMPACT_ATOMS: atom_id res chain seq x y z
N ARG A 1 14.32 -19.30 10.83
CA ARG A 1 13.15 -19.68 11.65
C ARG A 1 12.93 -21.20 11.57
N THR A 2 12.61 -21.77 10.42
CA THR A 2 12.39 -23.23 10.27
C THR A 2 13.66 -24.03 9.96
N GLY A 3 14.63 -23.43 9.25
CA GLY A 3 15.86 -24.10 8.80
C GLY A 3 15.83 -24.54 7.33
N GLU A 4 14.67 -24.47 6.68
CA GLU A 4 14.46 -24.99 5.31
C GLU A 4 15.09 -24.17 4.19
N ALA A 5 15.34 -22.88 4.43
CA ALA A 5 15.95 -21.99 3.44
C ALA A 5 16.85 -20.96 4.12
N GLN A 6 17.95 -20.62 3.46
CA GLN A 6 18.92 -19.63 3.95
C GLN A 6 18.92 -18.33 3.13
N VAL A 7 18.46 -18.39 1.87
CA VAL A 7 18.33 -17.28 0.92
C VAL A 7 17.04 -17.47 0.14
N VAL A 8 16.18 -16.45 0.11
CA VAL A 8 14.89 -16.46 -0.59
C VAL A 8 14.68 -15.11 -1.26
N VAL A 9 14.20 -15.12 -2.51
CA VAL A 9 13.63 -13.92 -3.13
C VAL A 9 12.16 -13.86 -2.73
N ALA A 10 11.76 -12.76 -2.09
CA ALA A 10 10.38 -12.50 -1.71
C ALA A 10 9.93 -11.18 -2.34
N GLY A 11 8.63 -11.02 -2.58
CA GLY A 11 8.12 -9.81 -3.23
C GLY A 11 6.70 -10.00 -3.70
N GLY A 12 6.32 -9.15 -4.65
CA GLY A 12 5.05 -9.23 -5.33
C GLY A 12 5.04 -8.34 -6.56
N ASN A 13 4.12 -8.65 -7.47
CA ASN A 13 3.90 -7.90 -8.69
C ASN A 13 2.40 -7.82 -8.95
N GLU A 14 1.98 -6.77 -9.63
CA GLU A 14 0.62 -6.63 -10.12
C GLU A 14 0.65 -5.83 -11.42
N ASN A 15 -0.14 -6.28 -12.39
CA ASN A 15 -0.49 -5.46 -13.54
C ASN A 15 -2.01 -5.41 -13.61
N MET A 16 -2.57 -4.34 -13.07
CA MET A 16 -4.01 -4.11 -13.02
C MET A 16 -4.54 -3.61 -14.37
N SER A 17 -3.68 -3.00 -15.21
CA SER A 17 -4.07 -2.52 -16.55
C SER A 17 -4.43 -3.65 -17.52
N ILE A 18 -3.90 -4.86 -17.32
CA ILE A 18 -4.08 -6.01 -18.24
C ILE A 18 -4.97 -7.11 -17.68
N GLN A 19 -5.72 -6.87 -16.59
CA GLN A 19 -6.61 -7.90 -16.05
C GLN A 19 -7.67 -8.30 -17.09
N PRO A 20 -7.92 -9.61 -17.27
CA PRO A 20 -8.86 -10.07 -18.28
C PRO A 20 -10.32 -9.82 -17.83
N TYR A 21 -11.22 -9.73 -18.80
CA TYR A 21 -12.63 -9.97 -18.54
C TYR A 21 -12.88 -11.48 -18.42
N LEU A 22 -13.66 -11.88 -17.43
CA LEU A 22 -14.01 -13.27 -17.14
C LEU A 22 -15.46 -13.53 -17.56
N LEU A 23 -15.70 -14.65 -18.24
CA LEU A 23 -17.03 -15.16 -18.53
C LEU A 23 -17.25 -16.47 -17.74
N PRO A 24 -17.81 -16.41 -16.53
CA PRO A 24 -18.06 -17.62 -15.74
C PRO A 24 -18.86 -18.65 -16.52
N ARG A 25 -18.65 -19.94 -16.25
CA ARG A 25 -19.37 -21.06 -16.87
C ARG A 25 -19.20 -21.23 -18.37
N ALA A 26 -18.40 -20.41 -19.07
CA ALA A 26 -18.13 -20.60 -20.49
C ALA A 26 -17.61 -22.01 -20.82
N GLN A 27 -16.86 -22.62 -19.90
CA GLN A 27 -16.28 -23.96 -20.04
C GLN A 27 -17.30 -25.12 -20.03
N VAL A 28 -18.46 -24.93 -19.37
CA VAL A 28 -19.55 -25.95 -19.33
C VAL A 28 -20.74 -25.57 -20.20
N GLY A 29 -20.66 -24.41 -20.87
CA GLY A 29 -21.73 -23.87 -21.71
C GLY A 29 -22.82 -23.15 -20.92
N TRP A 30 -23.40 -22.14 -21.57
CA TRP A 30 -24.65 -21.51 -21.17
C TRP A 30 -25.81 -22.18 -21.93
N ARG A 31 -26.93 -22.45 -21.25
CA ARG A 31 -28.09 -23.10 -21.90
C ARG A 31 -28.88 -22.10 -22.75
N LEU A 32 -29.49 -21.13 -22.08
CA LEU A 32 -30.27 -20.03 -22.66
C LEU A 32 -30.39 -18.95 -21.58
N GLY A 33 -30.14 -17.69 -21.91
CA GLY A 33 -30.21 -16.56 -20.97
C GLY A 33 -29.03 -15.60 -21.08
N GLU A 34 -29.10 -14.50 -20.35
CA GLU A 34 -28.05 -13.50 -20.28
C GLU A 34 -26.83 -14.00 -19.48
N ALA A 35 -25.64 -13.55 -19.87
CA ALA A 35 -24.40 -13.80 -19.16
C ALA A 35 -23.66 -12.47 -18.94
N ALA A 36 -23.12 -12.27 -17.74
CA ALA A 36 -22.34 -11.10 -17.40
C ALA A 36 -20.85 -11.36 -17.62
N LEU A 37 -20.18 -10.46 -18.34
CA LEU A 37 -18.73 -10.36 -18.34
C LEU A 37 -18.29 -9.66 -17.05
N ILE A 38 -17.37 -10.29 -16.32
CA ILE A 38 -16.80 -9.76 -15.09
C ILE A 38 -15.48 -9.08 -15.43
N ASP A 39 -15.38 -7.79 -15.16
CA ASP A 39 -14.11 -7.06 -15.23
C ASP A 39 -13.14 -7.57 -14.14
N GLY A 40 -11.97 -8.06 -14.55
CA GLY A 40 -10.99 -8.64 -13.63
C GLY A 40 -10.40 -7.63 -12.65
N THR A 41 -10.18 -6.38 -13.08
CA THR A 41 -9.71 -5.30 -12.21
C THR A 41 -10.78 -4.95 -11.18
N LEU A 42 -12.04 -4.83 -11.61
CA LEU A 42 -13.14 -4.59 -10.68
C LEU A 42 -13.30 -5.75 -9.70
N SER A 43 -13.14 -6.99 -10.16
CA SER A 43 -13.20 -8.18 -9.30
C SER A 43 -12.13 -8.17 -8.23
N LEU A 44 -10.92 -7.70 -8.54
CA LEU A 44 -9.81 -7.58 -7.59
C LEU A 44 -10.10 -6.56 -6.46
N VAL A 45 -10.88 -5.51 -6.76
CA VAL A 45 -11.22 -4.44 -5.81
C VAL A 45 -12.67 -4.52 -5.30
N THR A 46 -13.28 -5.70 -5.37
CA THR A 46 -14.63 -5.99 -4.87
C THR A 46 -14.57 -7.01 -3.74
N ASP A 47 -15.36 -6.80 -2.70
CA ASP A 47 -15.39 -7.70 -1.54
C ASP A 47 -15.93 -9.08 -1.96
N PRO A 48 -15.21 -10.18 -1.66
CA PRO A 48 -15.60 -11.51 -2.11
C PRO A 48 -16.86 -12.04 -1.41
N PHE A 49 -17.25 -11.47 -0.26
CA PHE A 49 -18.38 -11.94 0.54
C PHE A 49 -19.63 -11.09 0.29
N GLY A 50 -19.51 -9.79 0.51
CA GLY A 50 -20.59 -8.81 0.44
C GLY A 50 -20.81 -8.19 -0.95
N ARG A 51 -19.89 -8.43 -1.91
CA ARG A 51 -19.95 -7.96 -3.30
C ARG A 51 -20.11 -6.44 -3.46
N TYR A 52 -19.67 -5.65 -2.47
CA TYR A 52 -19.51 -4.21 -2.58
C TYR A 52 -18.06 -3.86 -2.93
N GLN A 53 -17.85 -2.74 -3.62
CA GLN A 53 -16.49 -2.26 -3.94
C GLN A 53 -15.74 -1.86 -2.66
N MET A 54 -14.41 -1.98 -2.66
CA MET A 54 -13.58 -1.59 -1.51
C MET A 54 -13.81 -0.14 -1.07
N GLY A 55 -14.11 0.78 -2.00
CA GLY A 55 -14.44 2.16 -1.65
C GLY A 55 -15.71 2.32 -0.80
N ALA A 56 -16.66 1.40 -0.89
CA ALA A 56 -17.81 1.38 0.02
C ALA A 56 -17.41 1.04 1.47
N THR A 57 -16.35 0.24 1.66
CA THR A 57 -15.80 0.00 3.01
C THR A 57 -15.13 1.26 3.56
N ALA A 58 -14.48 2.06 2.71
CA ALA A 58 -13.86 3.32 3.12
C ALA A 58 -14.91 4.34 3.56
N GLU A 59 -16.08 4.39 2.89
CA GLU A 59 -17.22 5.18 3.35
C GLU A 59 -17.73 4.73 4.72
N LYS A 60 -17.88 3.41 4.94
CA LYS A 60 -18.27 2.87 6.25
C LYS A 60 -17.26 3.21 7.35
N VAL A 61 -15.97 3.18 7.04
CA VAL A 61 -14.91 3.62 7.95
C VAL A 61 -15.03 5.11 8.24
N ALA A 62 -15.22 5.95 7.22
CA ALA A 62 -15.41 7.39 7.39
C ALA A 62 -16.58 7.70 8.33
N ASP A 63 -17.73 7.04 8.13
CA ASP A 63 -18.90 7.20 8.99
C ASP A 63 -18.63 6.74 10.43
N ARG A 64 -18.09 5.53 10.60
CA ARG A 64 -17.91 4.91 11.92
C ARG A 64 -16.83 5.58 12.76
N TYR A 65 -15.77 6.06 12.12
CA TYR A 65 -14.64 6.71 12.79
C TYR A 65 -14.71 8.24 12.72
N GLY A 66 -15.76 8.81 12.14
CA GLY A 66 -15.95 10.26 12.04
C GLY A 66 -14.85 10.96 11.22
N VAL A 67 -14.36 10.33 10.16
CA VAL A 67 -13.33 10.91 9.29
C VAL A 67 -13.98 11.78 8.21
N SER A 68 -13.97 13.09 8.44
CA SER A 68 -14.60 14.05 7.53
C SER A 68 -13.96 14.07 6.14
N ARG A 69 -14.73 14.51 5.14
CA ARG A 69 -14.23 14.76 3.78
C ARG A 69 -13.01 15.68 3.78
N GLN A 70 -13.03 16.73 4.61
CA GLN A 70 -11.94 17.69 4.71
C GLN A 70 -10.66 17.04 5.26
N ALA A 71 -10.78 16.14 6.24
CA ALA A 71 -9.63 15.40 6.76
C ALA A 71 -9.05 14.44 5.71
N GLN A 72 -9.93 13.79 4.92
CA GLN A 72 -9.50 12.92 3.82
C GLN A 72 -8.74 13.70 2.73
N ASP A 73 -9.28 14.83 2.31
CA ASP A 73 -8.67 15.66 1.27
C ASP A 73 -7.38 16.33 1.75
N ALA A 74 -7.30 16.76 3.02
CA ALA A 74 -6.07 17.29 3.61
C ALA A 74 -4.96 16.22 3.64
N PHE A 75 -5.29 15.00 4.06
CA PHE A 75 -4.36 13.87 4.05
C PHE A 75 -3.86 13.55 2.64
N ALA A 76 -4.76 13.51 1.67
CA ALA A 76 -4.43 13.24 0.27
C ALA A 76 -3.53 14.32 -0.35
N ALA A 77 -3.81 15.60 -0.09
CA ALA A 77 -2.96 16.71 -0.54
C ALA A 77 -1.55 16.61 0.05
N GLU A 78 -1.43 16.22 1.32
CA GLU A 78 -0.13 16.04 1.97
C GLU A 78 0.63 14.84 1.38
N SER A 79 -0.04 13.73 1.10
CA SER A 79 0.56 12.57 0.41
C SER A 79 1.12 12.97 -0.96
N GLN A 80 0.36 13.74 -1.75
CA GLN A 80 0.79 14.28 -3.05
C GLN A 80 2.00 15.21 -2.91
N ARG A 81 1.98 16.12 -1.93
CA ARG A 81 3.08 17.06 -1.67
C ARG A 81 4.37 16.32 -1.28
N ARG A 82 4.28 15.32 -0.40
CA ARG A 82 5.42 14.51 0.05
C ARG A 82 6.00 13.68 -1.09
N ALA A 83 5.15 13.04 -1.92
CA ALA A 83 5.60 12.30 -3.10
C ALA A 83 6.31 13.20 -4.12
N ALA A 84 5.73 14.36 -4.44
CA ALA A 84 6.34 15.32 -5.35
C ALA A 84 7.71 15.81 -4.85
N ALA A 85 7.82 16.10 -3.56
CA ALA A 85 9.09 16.49 -2.94
C ALA A 85 10.13 15.36 -2.98
N ALA A 86 9.72 14.11 -2.68
CA ALA A 86 10.62 12.95 -2.72
C ALA A 86 11.16 12.68 -4.12
N ILE A 87 10.30 12.77 -5.15
CA ILE A 87 10.69 12.62 -6.56
C ILE A 87 11.65 13.75 -6.98
N ALA A 88 11.32 15.01 -6.67
CA ALA A 88 12.16 16.15 -7.03
C ALA A 88 13.55 16.08 -6.40
N GLN A 89 13.65 15.52 -5.19
CA GLN A 89 14.91 15.30 -4.48
C GLN A 89 15.64 14.01 -4.91
N GLY A 90 15.06 13.23 -5.82
CA GLY A 90 15.65 11.99 -6.32
C GLY A 90 15.69 10.85 -5.29
N ARG A 91 14.85 10.89 -4.24
CA ARG A 91 14.86 9.89 -3.15
C ARG A 91 14.55 8.47 -3.63
N PHE A 92 13.86 8.34 -4.77
CA PHE A 92 13.49 7.04 -5.33
C PHE A 92 14.48 6.47 -6.35
N LYS A 93 15.49 7.25 -6.76
CA LYS A 93 16.43 6.83 -7.82
C LYS A 93 17.16 5.54 -7.49
N ASP A 94 17.52 5.35 -6.22
CA ASP A 94 18.31 4.19 -5.80
C ASP A 94 17.46 2.95 -5.50
N GLN A 95 16.13 3.07 -5.50
CA GLN A 95 15.19 1.98 -5.22
C GLN A 95 14.35 1.56 -6.45
N ILE A 96 14.37 2.33 -7.54
CA ILE A 96 13.64 2.01 -8.78
C ILE A 96 14.61 1.42 -9.79
N VAL A 97 14.32 0.21 -10.28
CA VAL A 97 15.01 -0.38 -11.42
C VAL A 97 14.33 0.11 -12.71
N PRO A 98 15.05 0.80 -13.64
CA PRO A 98 14.47 1.26 -14.90
C PRO A 98 13.97 0.10 -15.77
N ILE A 99 12.77 0.24 -16.33
CA ILE A 99 12.17 -0.73 -17.26
C ILE A 99 12.23 -0.14 -18.67
N ALA A 100 13.01 -0.75 -19.55
CA ALA A 100 13.06 -0.39 -20.96
C ALA A 100 11.91 -1.06 -21.72
N ILE A 101 10.99 -0.26 -22.26
CA ILE A 101 9.80 -0.70 -22.99
C ILE A 101 10.10 -0.66 -24.50
N PRO A 102 10.26 -1.81 -25.17
CA PRO A 102 10.59 -1.86 -26.59
C PRO A 102 9.53 -1.18 -27.45
N GLN A 103 9.97 -0.38 -28.42
CA GLN A 103 9.10 0.28 -29.39
C GLN A 103 9.18 -0.41 -30.74
N LYS A 104 8.08 -0.40 -31.52
CA LYS A 104 8.09 -0.92 -32.90
C LYS A 104 9.08 -0.18 -33.80
N LYS A 105 9.34 1.10 -33.51
CA LYS A 105 10.33 1.97 -34.16
C LYS A 105 10.92 2.94 -33.12
N GLY A 106 12.22 3.21 -33.21
CA GLY A 106 12.93 4.14 -32.30
C GLY A 106 13.44 3.47 -31.03
N GLU A 107 14.05 4.29 -30.17
CA GLU A 107 14.63 3.84 -28.90
C GLU A 107 13.54 3.42 -27.89
N PRO A 108 13.86 2.50 -26.94
CA PRO A 108 12.94 2.12 -25.88
C PRO A 108 12.50 3.31 -25.02
N ILE A 109 11.23 3.32 -24.63
CA ILE A 109 10.76 4.24 -23.58
C ILE A 109 11.24 3.67 -22.24
N VAL A 110 11.96 4.47 -21.45
CA VAL A 110 12.47 4.03 -20.14
C VAL A 110 11.53 4.51 -19.04
N ALA A 111 10.81 3.58 -18.43
CA ALA A 111 10.01 3.84 -17.24
C ALA A 111 10.90 3.75 -15.99
N GLN A 112 11.12 4.88 -15.33
CA GLN A 112 12.02 4.99 -14.16
C GLN A 112 11.57 6.03 -13.13
N ILE A 113 10.40 6.64 -13.31
CA ILE A 113 9.80 7.63 -12.42
C ILE A 113 8.34 7.23 -12.24
N ASP A 114 7.87 7.23 -11.00
CA ASP A 114 6.45 7.00 -10.70
C ASP A 114 5.58 8.07 -11.39
N GLU A 115 4.62 7.64 -12.19
CA GLU A 115 3.81 8.52 -13.05
C GLU A 115 2.48 8.96 -12.40
N HIS A 116 2.05 8.29 -11.33
CA HIS A 116 0.77 8.54 -10.68
C HIS A 116 0.68 9.89 -9.92
N PRO A 117 1.76 10.41 -9.30
CA PRO A 117 1.70 11.66 -8.54
C PRO A 117 1.19 12.84 -9.38
N ARG A 118 0.42 13.71 -8.72
CA ARG A 118 -0.16 14.94 -9.27
C ARG A 118 0.33 16.13 -8.44
N PRO A 119 1.53 16.69 -8.72
CA PRO A 119 2.18 17.69 -7.86
C PRO A 119 1.38 18.98 -7.63
N ALA A 120 0.44 19.32 -8.53
CA ALA A 120 -0.40 20.50 -8.43
C ALA A 120 -1.67 20.30 -7.58
N THR A 121 -1.83 19.15 -6.93
CA THR A 121 -3.00 18.83 -6.10
C THR A 121 -3.04 19.75 -4.87
N THR A 122 -4.18 20.41 -4.67
CA THR A 122 -4.47 21.22 -3.47
C THR A 122 -5.76 20.76 -2.80
N VAL A 123 -5.94 21.08 -1.51
CA VAL A 123 -7.18 20.77 -0.77
C VAL A 123 -8.41 21.35 -1.46
N GLU A 124 -8.30 22.56 -2.02
CA GLU A 124 -9.39 23.22 -2.76
C GLU A 124 -9.73 22.47 -4.05
N SER A 125 -8.72 21.97 -4.76
CA SER A 125 -8.93 21.17 -5.98
C SER A 125 -9.60 19.83 -5.65
N LEU A 126 -9.21 19.20 -4.54
CA LEU A 126 -9.77 17.94 -4.07
C LEU A 126 -11.22 18.12 -3.61
N GLY A 127 -11.54 19.22 -2.92
CA GLY A 127 -12.90 19.52 -2.44
C GLY A 127 -13.94 19.66 -3.56
N ARG A 128 -13.53 19.88 -4.81
CA ARG A 128 -14.42 19.97 -5.98
C ARG A 128 -14.76 18.59 -6.58
N LEU A 129 -14.07 17.53 -6.18
CA LEU A 129 -14.29 16.19 -6.72
C LEU A 129 -15.60 15.61 -6.19
N LYS A 130 -16.33 14.95 -7.09
CA LYS A 130 -17.56 14.22 -6.76
C LYS A 130 -17.22 12.92 -6.01
N PRO A 131 -18.09 12.48 -5.09
CA PRO A 131 -17.99 11.16 -4.46
C PRO A 131 -17.97 10.04 -5.50
N ALA A 132 -17.15 9.02 -5.27
CA ALA A 132 -16.92 7.93 -6.21
C ALA A 132 -17.78 6.68 -5.94
N PHE A 133 -18.17 6.44 -4.68
CA PHE A 133 -18.72 5.14 -4.26
C PHE A 133 -20.16 5.18 -3.72
N ARG A 134 -20.67 6.36 -3.35
CA ARG A 134 -22.10 6.57 -3.02
C ARG A 134 -22.48 8.04 -3.17
N GLU A 135 -23.76 8.30 -3.42
CA GLU A 135 -24.30 9.67 -3.40
C GLU A 135 -24.14 10.28 -2.00
N GLY A 136 -23.70 11.55 -1.94
CA GLY A 136 -23.39 12.23 -0.68
C GLY A 136 -22.18 11.67 0.09
N GLY A 137 -21.41 10.77 -0.53
CA GLY A 137 -20.22 10.17 0.08
C GLY A 137 -19.05 11.13 0.31
N SER A 138 -18.04 10.64 1.01
CA SER A 138 -16.81 11.38 1.34
C SER A 138 -15.59 10.93 0.53
N VAL A 139 -15.62 9.72 -0.02
CA VAL A 139 -14.50 9.13 -0.75
C VAL A 139 -14.59 9.54 -2.22
N THR A 140 -13.47 10.03 -2.77
CA THR A 140 -13.33 10.50 -4.14
C THR A 140 -12.08 9.91 -4.78
N ALA A 141 -11.97 10.02 -6.11
CA ALA A 141 -10.76 9.63 -6.83
C ALA A 141 -9.49 10.38 -6.37
N GLY A 142 -9.63 11.54 -5.71
CA GLY A 142 -8.49 12.32 -5.23
C GLY A 142 -8.03 11.96 -3.81
N ASN A 143 -8.85 11.22 -3.05
CA ASN A 143 -8.53 10.78 -1.69
C ASN A 143 -8.56 9.23 -1.55
N SER A 144 -8.49 8.54 -2.68
CA SER A 144 -8.28 7.09 -2.81
C SER A 144 -7.02 6.84 -3.65
N SER A 145 -6.38 5.69 -3.46
CA SER A 145 -5.32 5.25 -4.37
C SER A 145 -5.86 4.91 -5.76
N GLY A 146 -4.98 4.91 -6.76
CA GLY A 146 -5.29 4.51 -8.12
C GLY A 146 -5.30 2.99 -8.36
N ILE A 147 -5.58 2.64 -9.60
CA ILE A 147 -5.31 1.34 -10.22
C ILE A 147 -3.93 1.45 -10.87
N ASN A 148 -2.98 0.59 -10.49
CA ASN A 148 -1.57 0.77 -10.85
C ASN A 148 -0.87 -0.55 -11.15
N ASP A 149 0.22 -0.45 -11.90
CA ASP A 149 1.09 -1.57 -12.27
C ASP A 149 2.46 -1.40 -11.64
N ALA A 150 2.96 -2.43 -10.96
CA ALA A 150 4.33 -2.43 -10.44
C ALA A 150 4.78 -3.83 -10.01
N GLY A 151 6.08 -3.96 -9.74
CA GLY A 151 6.64 -5.08 -9.00
C GLY A 151 7.71 -4.60 -8.04
N ALA A 152 7.86 -5.31 -6.92
CA ALA A 152 8.96 -5.11 -5.99
C ALA A 152 9.41 -6.46 -5.42
N ALA A 153 10.70 -6.56 -5.16
CA ALA A 153 11.30 -7.76 -4.60
C ALA A 153 12.42 -7.39 -3.62
N VAL A 154 12.64 -8.28 -2.66
CA VAL A 154 13.71 -8.23 -1.67
C VAL A 154 14.38 -9.60 -1.59
N VAL A 155 15.66 -9.61 -1.22
CA VAL A 155 16.37 -10.84 -0.89
C VAL A 155 16.37 -11.00 0.62
N VAL A 156 15.72 -12.04 1.10
CA VAL A 156 15.66 -12.40 2.53
C VAL A 156 16.71 -13.46 2.79
N MET A 157 17.57 -13.22 3.76
CA MET A 157 18.65 -14.13 4.14
C MET A 157 18.62 -14.41 5.64
N THR A 158 19.10 -15.58 6.02
CA THR A 158 19.53 -15.78 7.42
C THR A 158 20.76 -14.93 7.69
N ARG A 159 20.88 -14.38 8.91
CA ARG A 159 22.05 -13.58 9.33
C ARG A 159 23.37 -14.32 9.11
N ALA A 160 23.41 -15.62 9.45
CA ALA A 160 24.58 -16.46 9.26
C ALA A 160 25.00 -16.56 7.79
N LYS A 161 24.04 -16.78 6.87
CA LYS A 161 24.34 -16.88 5.43
C LYS A 161 24.73 -15.54 4.82
N ALA A 162 24.13 -14.43 5.27
CA ALA A 162 24.56 -13.10 4.85
C ALA A 162 26.01 -12.83 5.23
N ALA A 163 26.41 -13.16 6.47
CA ALA A 163 27.79 -13.03 6.93
C ALA A 163 28.77 -13.94 6.16
N GLU A 164 28.40 -15.20 5.93
CA GLU A 164 29.21 -16.15 5.13
C GLU A 164 29.48 -15.63 3.71
N LEU A 165 28.47 -15.00 3.09
CA LEU A 165 28.56 -14.47 1.72
C LEU A 165 29.07 -13.02 1.65
N GLY A 166 29.41 -12.39 2.78
CA GLY A 166 29.87 -11.00 2.82
C GLY A 166 28.81 -9.97 2.41
N VAL A 167 27.52 -10.30 2.54
CA VAL A 167 26.40 -9.39 2.24
C VAL A 167 26.11 -8.51 3.46
N ASN A 168 26.04 -7.19 3.25
CA ASN A 168 25.61 -6.23 4.26
C ASN A 168 24.08 -6.11 4.22
N PRO A 169 23.33 -6.67 5.18
CA PRO A 169 21.88 -6.56 5.22
C PRO A 169 21.44 -5.13 5.53
N GLN A 170 20.34 -4.67 4.90
CA GLN A 170 19.79 -3.33 5.13
C GLN A 170 18.81 -3.29 6.31
N LEU A 171 18.01 -4.34 6.45
CA LEU A 171 16.98 -4.47 7.49
C LEU A 171 17.06 -5.84 8.16
N GLU A 172 16.70 -5.88 9.43
CA GLU A 172 16.32 -7.10 10.15
C GLU A 172 14.80 -7.21 10.19
N TRP A 173 14.23 -8.33 9.74
CA TRP A 173 12.83 -8.68 10.01
C TRP A 173 12.74 -9.20 11.45
N VAL A 174 12.18 -8.38 12.34
CA VAL A 174 12.13 -8.67 13.78
C VAL A 174 10.91 -9.51 14.12
N ALA A 175 9.72 -9.04 13.74
CA ALA A 175 8.46 -9.74 13.96
C ALA A 175 7.39 -9.29 12.99
N ASP A 176 6.40 -10.14 12.80
CA ASP A 176 5.17 -9.88 12.05
C ASP A 176 3.95 -10.26 12.91
N ALA A 177 2.82 -9.60 12.67
CA ALA A 177 1.52 -9.96 13.22
C ALA A 177 0.41 -9.65 12.21
N VAL A 178 -0.69 -10.39 12.34
CA VAL A 178 -1.91 -10.21 11.54
C VAL A 178 -3.11 -9.97 12.44
N ALA A 179 -4.17 -9.41 11.86
CA ALA A 179 -5.48 -9.30 12.49
C ALA A 179 -6.59 -9.58 11.47
N GLY A 180 -7.72 -10.08 11.96
CA GLY A 180 -8.95 -10.25 11.19
C GLY A 180 -10.08 -9.47 11.85
N ILE A 181 -10.89 -8.79 11.04
CA ILE A 181 -12.05 -8.00 11.46
C ILE A 181 -13.21 -8.19 10.45
N ALA A 182 -14.35 -7.56 10.71
CA ALA A 182 -15.46 -7.56 9.78
C ALA A 182 -15.04 -6.99 8.41
N PRO A 183 -15.34 -7.68 7.27
CA PRO A 183 -14.91 -7.24 5.94
C PRO A 183 -15.36 -5.82 5.56
N GLU A 184 -16.50 -5.38 6.09
CA GLU A 184 -17.09 -4.09 5.77
C GLU A 184 -16.34 -2.87 6.30
N ILE A 185 -15.42 -3.09 7.24
CA ILE A 185 -14.52 -2.07 7.78
C ILE A 185 -13.06 -2.51 7.66
N MET A 186 -12.73 -3.34 6.66
CA MET A 186 -11.38 -3.92 6.49
C MET A 186 -10.24 -2.90 6.57
N GLY A 187 -10.48 -1.65 6.16
CA GLY A 187 -9.50 -0.57 6.16
C GLY A 187 -8.85 -0.30 7.51
N VAL A 188 -9.54 -0.58 8.63
CA VAL A 188 -9.01 -0.34 9.99
C VAL A 188 -8.35 -1.55 10.64
N ALA A 189 -8.25 -2.68 9.94
CA ALA A 189 -7.52 -3.86 10.42
C ALA A 189 -6.05 -3.59 10.81
N PRO A 190 -5.31 -2.64 10.18
CA PRO A 190 -3.96 -2.25 10.60
C PRO A 190 -3.84 -1.84 12.07
N ILE A 191 -4.87 -1.24 12.68
CA ILE A 191 -4.85 -0.87 14.10
C ILE A 191 -4.55 -2.10 14.95
N PHE A 192 -5.32 -3.16 14.73
CA PHE A 192 -5.21 -4.40 15.49
C PHE A 192 -3.93 -5.17 15.15
N ALA A 193 -3.51 -5.17 13.88
CA ALA A 193 -2.26 -5.82 13.47
C ALA A 193 -1.04 -5.17 14.14
N VAL A 194 -0.98 -3.83 14.17
CA VAL A 194 0.10 -3.08 14.84
C VAL A 194 0.06 -3.28 16.36
N GLN A 195 -1.13 -3.22 16.99
CA GLN A 195 -1.27 -3.50 18.42
C GLN A 195 -0.81 -4.91 18.79
N ASN A 196 -1.18 -5.92 17.99
CA ASN A 196 -0.72 -7.30 18.18
C ASN A 196 0.80 -7.42 18.02
N LEU A 197 1.37 -6.76 17.02
CA LEU A 197 2.82 -6.74 16.76
C LEU A 197 3.58 -6.13 17.94
N LEU A 198 3.20 -4.92 18.36
CA LEU A 198 3.84 -4.19 19.45
C LEU A 198 3.76 -4.97 20.78
N LYS A 199 2.59 -5.52 21.10
CA LYS A 199 2.41 -6.41 22.25
C LYS A 199 3.32 -7.64 22.19
N LYS A 200 3.47 -8.24 21.01
CA LYS A 200 4.29 -9.45 20.79
C LYS A 200 5.78 -9.19 21.04
N VAL A 201 6.28 -7.99 20.75
CA VAL A 201 7.69 -7.64 20.93
C VAL A 201 7.97 -6.82 22.19
N GLY A 202 6.93 -6.46 22.97
CA GLY A 202 7.07 -5.65 24.18
C GLY A 202 7.44 -4.19 23.90
N MET A 203 7.04 -3.64 22.75
CA MET A 203 7.25 -2.23 22.37
C MET A 203 5.93 -1.45 22.45
N THR A 204 6.05 -0.13 22.39
CA THR A 204 4.95 0.83 22.27
C THR A 204 5.03 1.56 20.93
N ILE A 205 3.97 2.28 20.55
CA ILE A 205 3.96 3.07 19.31
C ILE A 205 5.03 4.18 19.33
N ASN A 206 5.40 4.66 20.52
CA ASN A 206 6.40 5.71 20.70
C ASN A 206 7.82 5.26 20.33
N ASP A 207 8.08 3.95 20.39
CA ASP A 207 9.37 3.35 20.02
C ASP A 207 9.55 3.24 18.50
N VAL A 208 8.49 3.52 17.72
CA VAL A 208 8.52 3.45 16.25
C VAL A 208 8.98 4.80 15.70
N ASP A 209 10.04 4.80 14.88
CA ASP A 209 10.58 6.00 14.25
C ASP A 209 9.90 6.32 12.91
N LEU A 210 9.48 5.29 12.20
CA LEU A 210 8.92 5.38 10.86
C LEU A 210 7.82 4.35 10.64
N MET A 211 6.74 4.75 9.98
CA MET A 211 5.69 3.84 9.54
C MET A 211 5.37 4.06 8.07
N GLU A 212 5.46 2.99 7.28
CA GLU A 212 4.86 2.91 5.95
C GLU A 212 3.48 2.24 6.07
N LEU A 213 2.44 3.06 6.12
CA LEU A 213 1.03 2.67 6.19
C LEU A 213 0.42 2.77 4.80
N ASN A 214 -0.09 1.66 4.24
CA ASN A 214 -0.73 1.72 2.93
C ASN A 214 -1.94 2.68 2.91
N GLU A 215 -1.99 3.54 1.89
CA GLU A 215 -3.04 4.56 1.73
C GLU A 215 -4.07 4.12 0.68
N ALA A 216 -4.68 2.94 0.84
CA ALA A 216 -5.73 2.51 -0.10
C ALA A 216 -6.85 3.57 -0.20
N PHE A 217 -7.22 4.13 0.95
CA PHE A 217 -8.12 5.28 1.06
C PHE A 217 -7.67 6.21 2.19
N ALA A 218 -7.88 7.52 2.05
CA ALA A 218 -7.58 8.47 3.12
C ALA A 218 -8.44 8.21 4.37
N ALA A 219 -9.71 7.82 4.19
CA ALA A 219 -10.63 7.51 5.29
C ALA A 219 -10.03 6.52 6.30
N GLN A 220 -9.44 5.41 5.81
CA GLN A 220 -8.83 4.41 6.66
C GLN A 220 -7.45 4.84 7.19
N ALA A 221 -6.64 5.54 6.38
CA ALA A 221 -5.31 5.96 6.81
C ALA A 221 -5.41 6.93 7.99
N VAL A 222 -6.28 7.92 7.89
CA VAL A 222 -6.53 8.90 8.96
C VAL A 222 -7.06 8.21 10.21
N ALA A 223 -8.00 7.27 10.07
CA ALA A 223 -8.50 6.50 11.21
C ALA A 223 -7.37 5.70 11.88
N VAL A 224 -6.57 4.95 11.12
CA VAL A 224 -5.47 4.14 11.65
C VAL A 224 -4.43 5.01 12.38
N ILE A 225 -4.02 6.13 11.79
CA ILE A 225 -3.04 7.05 12.40
C ILE A 225 -3.57 7.58 13.74
N ARG A 226 -4.83 8.02 13.77
CA ARG A 226 -5.46 8.57 14.98
C ARG A 226 -5.60 7.53 16.08
N GLU A 227 -6.10 6.34 15.77
CA GLU A 227 -6.36 5.29 16.77
C GLU A 227 -5.07 4.63 17.28
N LEU A 228 -3.99 4.64 16.49
CA LEU A 228 -2.67 4.23 16.96
C LEU A 228 -1.93 5.33 17.72
N GLU A 229 -2.42 6.57 17.70
CA GLU A 229 -1.78 7.74 18.29
C GLU A 229 -0.33 7.95 17.81
N ILE A 230 -0.04 7.54 16.57
CA ILE A 230 1.28 7.74 15.97
C ILE A 230 1.41 9.16 15.43
N ASP A 231 2.57 9.78 15.63
CA ASP A 231 2.90 11.07 15.05
C ASP A 231 2.78 11.03 13.49
N PRO A 232 1.91 11.85 12.88
CA PRO A 232 1.74 11.90 11.42
C PRO A 232 3.01 12.22 10.63
N GLU A 233 4.02 12.86 11.24
CA GLU A 233 5.31 13.13 10.60
C GLU A 233 6.21 11.89 10.48
N LYS A 234 5.89 10.83 11.24
CA LYS A 234 6.52 9.52 11.14
C LYS A 234 5.84 8.59 10.12
N VAL A 235 4.69 8.96 9.58
CA VAL A 235 3.91 8.10 8.68
C VAL A 235 4.08 8.56 7.24
N ASN A 236 4.51 7.67 6.33
CA ASN A 236 4.63 7.92 4.88
C ASN A 236 5.33 9.25 4.52
N PRO A 237 6.57 9.51 4.96
CA PRO A 237 7.22 10.80 4.76
C PRO A 237 7.59 11.11 3.31
N ASN A 238 7.56 10.09 2.44
CA ASN A 238 7.81 10.21 1.01
C ASN A 238 6.50 10.12 0.19
N GLY A 239 5.34 10.30 0.83
CA GLY A 239 4.03 10.07 0.24
C GLY A 239 3.67 8.58 0.22
N GLY A 240 2.39 8.27 0.10
CA GLY A 240 1.89 6.89 0.05
C GLY A 240 1.06 6.62 -1.19
N ALA A 241 0.22 5.58 -1.12
CA ALA A 241 -0.48 5.02 -2.27
C ALA A 241 -1.53 5.96 -2.91
N ILE A 242 -2.00 7.00 -2.21
CA ILE A 242 -2.85 8.03 -2.85
C ILE A 242 -2.06 8.78 -3.92
N ALA A 243 -0.78 9.04 -3.67
CA ALA A 243 0.10 9.72 -4.62
C ALA A 243 0.83 8.75 -5.55
N LEU A 244 1.36 7.66 -5.01
CA LEU A 244 2.26 6.73 -5.71
C LEU A 244 1.52 5.55 -6.36
N GLY A 245 0.25 5.35 -6.02
CA GLY A 245 -0.56 4.25 -6.54
C GLY A 245 -0.58 2.99 -5.67
N HIS A 246 -1.51 2.08 -5.97
CA HIS A 246 -1.73 0.84 -5.22
C HIS A 246 -1.79 -0.41 -6.13
N PRO A 247 -0.63 -0.89 -6.61
CA PRO A 247 -0.53 -2.19 -7.29
C PRO A 247 -0.70 -3.30 -6.24
N VAL A 248 -1.91 -3.87 -6.16
CA VAL A 248 -2.39 -4.69 -5.02
C VAL A 248 -1.38 -5.76 -4.60
N GLY A 249 -0.99 -6.66 -5.51
CA GLY A 249 -0.03 -7.74 -5.22
C GLY A 249 1.40 -7.28 -4.89
N ALA A 250 1.80 -6.07 -5.27
CA ALA A 250 3.16 -5.55 -5.07
C ALA A 250 3.32 -4.63 -3.86
N THR A 251 2.22 -4.05 -3.38
CA THR A 251 2.24 -2.91 -2.45
C THR A 251 3.03 -3.21 -1.17
N GLY A 252 2.86 -4.39 -0.58
CA GLY A 252 3.58 -4.73 0.64
C GLY A 252 5.10 -4.72 0.48
N ALA A 253 5.59 -5.25 -0.64
CA ALA A 253 7.01 -5.23 -0.96
C ALA A 253 7.52 -3.81 -1.29
N ILE A 254 6.72 -3.01 -2.00
CA ILE A 254 7.05 -1.61 -2.30
C ILE A 254 7.22 -0.80 -1.00
N LEU A 255 6.28 -0.95 -0.05
CA LEU A 255 6.36 -0.27 1.24
C LEU A 255 7.59 -0.71 2.04
N THR A 256 7.95 -2.00 2.01
CA THR A 256 9.19 -2.48 2.65
C THR A 256 10.44 -1.87 2.03
N VAL A 257 10.51 -1.75 0.70
CA VAL A 257 11.62 -1.08 0.01
C VAL A 257 11.69 0.38 0.43
N LYS A 258 10.57 1.12 0.35
CA LYS A 258 10.53 2.52 0.78
C LYS A 258 10.99 2.70 2.23
N LEU A 259 10.53 1.84 3.14
CA LEU A 259 10.94 1.85 4.54
C LEU A 259 12.46 1.68 4.69
N ALA A 260 13.06 0.72 4.00
CA ALA A 260 14.50 0.46 4.07
C ALA A 260 15.34 1.69 3.73
N TYR A 261 15.00 2.33 2.60
CA TYR A 261 15.72 3.51 2.12
C TYR A 261 15.48 4.72 3.02
N GLU A 262 14.27 4.91 3.54
CA GLU A 262 13.96 6.05 4.39
C GLU A 262 14.54 5.90 5.81
N LEU A 263 14.55 4.70 6.40
CA LEU A 263 15.24 4.43 7.67
C LEU A 263 16.73 4.75 7.56
N LYS A 264 17.38 4.28 6.49
CA LYS A 264 18.79 4.60 6.18
C LYS A 264 19.01 6.11 6.04
N ARG A 265 18.16 6.80 5.27
CA ARG A 265 18.27 8.25 5.05
C ARG A 265 18.12 9.06 6.33
N ARG A 266 17.22 8.63 7.22
CA ARG A 266 16.97 9.29 8.52
C ARG A 266 17.93 8.88 9.62
N GLN A 267 18.73 7.82 9.41
CA GLN A 267 19.50 7.15 10.46
C GLN A 267 18.61 6.75 11.65
N ALA A 268 17.39 6.31 11.33
CA ALA A 268 16.39 5.85 12.30
C ALA A 268 16.52 4.34 12.52
N GLU A 269 16.05 3.84 13.67
CA GLU A 269 16.27 2.44 14.05
C GLU A 269 15.05 1.56 13.76
N TRP A 270 13.84 1.98 14.16
CA TRP A 270 12.67 1.12 14.16
C TRP A 270 11.62 1.56 13.14
N GLY A 271 11.24 0.66 12.24
CA GLY A 271 10.23 0.92 11.22
C GLY A 271 9.14 -0.14 11.17
N ILE A 272 7.90 0.29 10.94
CA ILE A 272 6.76 -0.61 10.70
C ILE A 272 6.26 -0.45 9.27
N VAL A 273 6.02 -1.57 8.58
CA VAL A 273 5.17 -1.60 7.39
C VAL A 273 3.83 -2.21 7.78
N THR A 274 2.72 -1.56 7.43
CA THR A 274 1.38 -2.07 7.72
C THR A 274 0.38 -1.73 6.62
N MET A 275 -0.59 -2.63 6.40
CA MET A 275 -1.64 -2.43 5.40
C MET A 275 -2.92 -3.20 5.73
N CYS A 276 -4.06 -2.65 5.29
CA CYS A 276 -5.32 -3.37 5.25
C CYS A 276 -5.35 -4.33 4.04
N ILE A 277 -6.21 -5.33 4.12
CA ILE A 277 -6.38 -6.38 3.11
C ILE A 277 -7.88 -6.62 2.94
N GLY A 278 -8.35 -6.61 1.68
CA GLY A 278 -9.74 -6.90 1.33
C GLY A 278 -10.22 -8.23 1.93
N GLY A 279 -11.49 -8.29 2.31
CA GLY A 279 -12.03 -9.44 3.06
C GLY A 279 -11.82 -9.36 4.58
N GLY A 280 -11.27 -8.26 5.11
CA GLY A 280 -11.25 -7.98 6.55
C GLY A 280 -9.99 -8.41 7.26
N GLN A 281 -8.81 -8.21 6.67
CA GLN A 281 -7.54 -8.55 7.30
C GLN A 281 -6.58 -7.37 7.35
N GLY A 282 -5.59 -7.45 8.22
CA GLY A 282 -4.48 -6.51 8.29
C GLY A 282 -3.19 -7.24 8.66
N ILE A 283 -2.06 -6.71 8.18
CA ILE A 283 -0.73 -7.22 8.49
C ILE A 283 0.17 -6.06 8.89
N ALA A 284 1.01 -6.30 9.90
CA ALA A 284 2.07 -5.39 10.31
C ALA A 284 3.38 -6.15 10.49
N THR A 285 4.48 -5.57 10.01
CA THR A 285 5.83 -6.13 10.15
C THR A 285 6.77 -5.07 10.72
N LEU A 286 7.48 -5.44 11.78
CA LEU A 286 8.52 -4.63 12.42
C LEU A 286 9.88 -4.95 11.78
N PHE A 287 10.58 -3.90 11.38
CA PHE A 287 11.94 -3.94 10.91
C PHE A 287 12.86 -3.12 11.80
N ARG A 288 14.09 -3.58 11.95
CA ARG A 288 15.20 -2.82 12.52
C ARG A 288 16.17 -2.43 11.41
N ASN A 289 16.58 -1.18 11.37
CA ASN A 289 17.62 -0.69 10.45
C ASN A 289 18.99 -1.27 10.82
N LEU A 290 19.74 -1.73 9.81
CA LEU A 290 21.10 -2.26 9.95
C LEU A 290 22.14 -1.48 9.13
N ASN A 291 21.72 -0.41 8.44
CA ASN A 291 22.59 0.43 7.62
C ASN A 291 23.40 1.44 8.45
#